data_AF-A0A7U9S139-F1
#
_entry.id   AF-A0A7U9S139-F1
#
_cell.length_a   1.000
_cell.length_b   1.000
_cell.length_c   1.000
_cell.angle_alpha   90.00
_cell.angle_beta   90.00
_cell.angle_gamma   90.00
#
_symmetry.space_group_name_H-M   'P 1'
#
loop_
_entity.id
_entity.type
_entity.pdbx_description
1 polymer ?
#
loop_
_entity_poly.entity_id
_entity_poly.type
_entity_poly.pdbx_seq_one_letter_code
_entity_poly.pdbx_strand_id
1 'polypeptide(L)'
;MQPVTSSVLSFPGLEIKLYQRRVLRDGEDVPLTRLEYGTLAYLASSPGRVFTQEQIFEAVWDMDSDSCHSSVVNVIYNLRKKIEADSRNPMYIKTLLGVGYKFDMQSSGG
;
A
#
# COMPACT_ATOMS: atom_id res chain seq x y z
N MET A 1 26.33 8.75 19.42
CA MET A 1 25.04 8.15 19.02
C MET A 1 25.00 8.15 17.51
N GLN A 2 25.01 6.97 16.88
CA GLN A 2 24.84 6.87 15.43
C GLN A 2 23.35 7.03 15.10
N PRO A 3 22.96 7.82 14.08
CA PRO A 3 21.57 7.89 13.68
C PRO A 3 21.16 6.53 13.10
N VAL A 4 20.14 5.91 13.69
CA VAL A 4 19.50 4.72 13.12
C VAL A 4 18.96 5.11 11.74
N THR A 5 19.55 4.57 10.68
CA THR A 5 19.09 4.74 9.30
C THR A 5 17.71 4.12 9.19
N SER A 6 16.69 4.93 9.45
CA SER A 6 15.31 4.50 9.36
C SER A 6 14.95 4.41 7.88
N SER A 7 14.69 3.22 7.36
CA SER A 7 14.25 3.03 5.99
C SER A 7 12.88 3.67 5.83
N VAL A 8 12.83 4.77 5.09
CA VAL A 8 11.62 5.51 4.74
C VAL A 8 11.43 5.42 3.23
N LEU A 9 10.23 5.03 2.80
CA LEU A 9 9.82 5.16 1.40
C LEU A 9 9.06 6.49 1.27
N SER A 10 9.52 7.37 0.38
CA SER A 10 8.95 8.70 0.18
C SER A 10 8.36 8.82 -1.22
N PHE A 11 7.10 9.25 -1.27
CA PHE A 11 6.30 9.49 -2.46
C PHE A 11 5.65 10.88 -2.37
N PRO A 12 5.10 11.44 -3.46
CA PRO A 12 4.53 12.80 -3.45
C PRO A 12 3.39 12.99 -2.44
N GLY A 13 3.68 13.48 -1.23
CA GLY A 13 2.69 13.66 -0.17
C GLY A 13 2.40 12.38 0.64
N LEU A 14 3.19 11.31 0.49
CA LEU A 14 3.05 10.08 1.27
C LEU A 14 4.43 9.55 1.69
N GLU A 15 4.60 9.33 3.00
CA GLU A 15 5.79 8.71 3.58
C GLU A 15 5.43 7.41 4.29
N ILE A 16 6.20 6.36 4.08
CA ILE A 16 6.08 5.08 4.77
C ILE A 16 7.34 4.85 5.59
N LYS A 17 7.23 4.98 6.91
CA LYS A 17 8.31 4.75 7.87
C LYS A 17 8.33 3.28 8.27
N LEU A 18 9.18 2.49 7.61
CA LEU A 18 9.13 1.03 7.67
C LEU A 18 9.35 0.48 9.09
N TYR A 19 10.42 0.92 9.75
CA TYR A 19 10.72 0.46 11.12
C TYR A 19 9.68 0.90 12.15
N GLN A 20 9.07 2.06 11.96
CA GLN A 20 8.06 2.58 12.88
C GLN A 20 6.67 2.04 12.60
N ARG A 21 6.48 1.36 11.47
CA ARG A 21 5.17 0.97 10.92
C ARG A 21 4.19 2.15 10.89
N ARG A 22 4.68 3.33 10.51
CA ARG A 22 3.92 4.58 10.42
C ARG A 22 3.81 5.04 8.99
N VAL A 23 2.69 5.67 8.66
CA VAL A 23 2.43 6.28 7.37
C VAL A 23 2.03 7.72 7.61
N LEU A 24 2.66 8.63 6.90
CA LEU A 24 2.32 10.04 6.93
C LEU A 24 1.78 10.45 5.56
N ARG A 25 0.71 11.22 5.54
CA ARG A 25 0.20 11.88 4.36
C ARG A 25 0.27 13.38 4.57
N ASP A 26 0.93 14.08 3.66
CA ASP A 26 1.12 15.54 3.73
C ASP A 26 1.71 15.99 5.09
N GLY A 27 2.55 15.13 5.70
CA GLY A 27 3.16 15.35 7.02
C GLY A 27 2.33 14.91 8.23
N GLU A 28 1.09 14.48 8.04
CA GLU A 28 0.19 14.04 9.12
C GLU A 28 0.10 12.52 9.23
N ASP A 29 0.05 11.96 10.45
CA ASP A 29 -0.09 10.51 10.64
C ASP A 29 -1.44 9.98 10.14
N VAL A 30 -1.36 8.92 9.33
CA VAL A 30 -2.54 8.18 8.86
C VAL A 30 -2.64 6.86 9.62
N PRO A 31 -3.67 6.67 10.48
CA PRO A 31 -3.82 5.43 11.23
C PRO A 31 -4.26 4.28 10.32
N LEU A 32 -3.35 3.33 10.14
CA LEU A 32 -3.59 2.09 9.40
C LEU A 32 -3.65 0.89 10.36
N THR A 33 -4.53 -0.05 10.05
CA THR A 33 -4.54 -1.38 10.65
C THR A 33 -3.30 -2.18 10.20
N ARG A 34 -3.02 -3.29 10.88
CA ARG A 34 -1.93 -4.23 10.51
C ARG A 34 -1.98 -4.60 9.02
N LEU A 35 -3.17 -4.92 8.53
CA LEU A 35 -3.39 -5.42 7.17
C LEU A 35 -3.29 -4.31 6.12
N GLU A 36 -3.83 -3.12 6.43
CA GLU A 36 -3.70 -1.95 5.55
C GLU A 36 -2.24 -1.52 5.42
N TYR A 37 -1.52 -1.41 6.54
CA TYR A 37 -0.08 -1.10 6.52
C TYR A 37 0.71 -2.17 5.77
N GLY A 38 0.47 -3.45 6.07
CA GLY A 38 1.15 -4.57 5.42
C GLY A 38 0.96 -4.55 3.91
N THR A 39 -0.28 -4.36 3.46
CA THR A 39 -0.63 -4.24 2.04
C THR A 39 0.07 -3.06 1.39
N LEU A 40 0.03 -1.87 2.02
CA LEU A 40 0.69 -0.69 1.49
C LEU A 40 2.21 -0.90 1.37
N ALA A 41 2.86 -1.37 2.43
CA ALA A 41 4.31 -1.58 2.46
C ALA A 41 4.73 -2.67 1.46
N TYR A 42 3.96 -3.75 1.32
CA TYR A 42 4.22 -4.81 0.36
C TYR A 42 4.19 -4.27 -1.08
N LEU A 43 3.12 -3.58 -1.46
CA LEU A 43 3.01 -3.01 -2.80
C LEU A 43 4.07 -1.92 -3.05
N ALA A 44 4.28 -1.02 -2.09
CA ALA A 44 5.22 0.10 -2.20
C ALA A 44 6.70 -0.33 -2.17
N SER A 45 7.00 -1.56 -1.70
CA SER A 45 8.36 -2.12 -1.74
C SER A 45 8.83 -2.43 -3.16
N SER A 46 7.91 -2.53 -4.12
CA SER A 46 8.20 -2.78 -5.54
C SER A 46 7.30 -1.91 -6.44
N PRO A 47 7.51 -0.57 -6.48
CA PRO A 47 6.69 0.32 -7.30
C PRO A 47 6.67 -0.10 -8.78
N GLY A 48 5.50 -0.05 -9.41
CA GLY A 48 5.27 -0.47 -10.79
C GLY A 48 5.02 -1.97 -10.96
N ARG A 49 5.40 -2.81 -9.99
CA ARG A 49 5.13 -4.26 -10.03
C ARG A 49 3.66 -4.54 -9.71
N VAL A 50 3.07 -5.44 -10.50
CA VAL A 50 1.72 -5.94 -10.30
C VAL A 50 1.77 -7.17 -9.41
N PHE A 51 0.91 -7.19 -8.39
CA PHE A 51 0.69 -8.33 -7.51
C PHE A 51 -0.75 -8.80 -7.63
N THR A 52 -0.94 -10.11 -7.71
CA THR A 52 -2.29 -10.71 -7.70
C THR A 52 -2.91 -10.62 -6.31
N GLN A 53 -4.21 -10.88 -6.22
CA GLN A 53 -4.90 -10.87 -4.92
C GLN A 53 -4.34 -11.95 -3.99
N GLU A 54 -4.00 -13.11 -4.54
CA GLU A 54 -3.43 -14.25 -3.81
C GLU A 54 -2.06 -13.89 -3.27
N GLN A 55 -1.19 -13.29 -4.09
CA GLN A 55 0.13 -12.84 -3.66
C GLN A 55 0.08 -11.81 -2.53
N ILE A 56 -0.85 -10.85 -2.62
CA ILE A 56 -1.04 -9.86 -1.55
C ILE A 56 -1.57 -10.53 -0.29
N PHE A 57 -2.50 -11.48 -0.42
CA PHE A 57 -3.05 -12.20 0.71
C PHE A 57 -1.97 -13.01 1.43
N GLU A 58 -1.27 -13.89 0.71
CA GLU A 58 -0.20 -14.73 1.26
C GLU A 58 0.86 -13.88 1.97
N ALA A 59 1.30 -12.79 1.34
CA ALA A 59 2.35 -11.94 1.91
C ALA A 59 1.92 -11.16 3.17
N VAL A 60 0.64 -10.82 3.31
CA VAL A 60 0.16 -9.91 4.39
C VAL A 60 -0.56 -10.67 5.51
N TRP A 61 -1.26 -11.75 5.18
CA TRP A 61 -1.94 -12.62 6.13
C TRP A 61 -1.05 -13.74 6.64
N ASP A 62 0.03 -14.10 5.94
CA ASP A 62 0.91 -15.22 6.30
C ASP A 62 0.14 -16.55 6.34
N MET A 63 -0.74 -16.75 5.35
CA MET A 63 -1.67 -17.88 5.22
C MET A 63 -1.82 -18.27 3.74
N ASP A 64 -2.01 -19.56 3.48
CA ASP A 64 -2.28 -20.08 2.14
C ASP A 64 -3.67 -19.65 1.64
N SER A 65 -3.78 -19.41 0.32
CA SER A 65 -4.96 -18.78 -0.29
C SER A 65 -6.06 -19.79 -0.66
N ASP A 66 -6.92 -20.19 0.28
CA ASP A 66 -8.02 -21.12 -0.05
C ASP A 66 -9.36 -20.45 -0.42
N SER A 67 -9.58 -19.15 -0.12
CA SER A 67 -10.79 -18.40 -0.56
C SER A 67 -10.87 -16.95 -0.02
N CYS A 68 -9.83 -16.13 -0.18
CA CYS A 68 -9.76 -14.82 0.50
C CYS A 68 -9.72 -13.57 -0.39
N HIS A 69 -10.10 -13.65 -1.67
CA HIS A 69 -10.14 -12.49 -2.58
C HIS A 69 -10.90 -11.28 -2.00
N SER A 70 -12.04 -11.53 -1.35
CA SER A 70 -12.87 -10.47 -0.74
C SER A 70 -12.15 -9.70 0.38
N SER A 71 -11.26 -10.36 1.13
CA SER A 71 -10.47 -9.75 2.20
C SER A 71 -9.48 -8.72 1.64
N VAL A 72 -8.76 -9.06 0.58
CA VAL A 72 -7.81 -8.16 -0.07
C VAL A 72 -8.53 -6.96 -0.67
N VAL A 73 -9.64 -7.18 -1.37
CA VAL A 73 -10.46 -6.10 -1.95
C VAL A 73 -10.92 -5.12 -0.87
N ASN A 74 -11.43 -5.62 0.27
CA ASN A 74 -11.88 -4.78 1.38
C ASN A 74 -10.73 -3.98 2.01
N VAL A 75 -9.55 -4.58 2.18
CA VAL A 75 -8.37 -3.87 2.70
C VAL A 75 -7.89 -2.80 1.73
N ILE A 76 -7.82 -3.09 0.42
CA ILE A 76 -7.47 -2.09 -0.60
C ILE A 76 -8.48 -0.93 -0.61
N TYR A 77 -9.78 -1.24 -0.52
CA TYR A 77 -10.84 -0.23 -0.47
C TYR A 77 -10.67 0.72 0.73
N ASN A 78 -10.49 0.17 1.93
CA ASN A 78 -10.31 0.98 3.14
C ASN A 78 -8.98 1.73 3.14
N LEU A 79 -7.91 1.11 2.66
CA LEU A 79 -6.60 1.74 2.53
C LEU A 79 -6.66 2.96 1.60
N ARG A 80 -7.30 2.83 0.43
CA ARG A 80 -7.47 3.95 -0.51
C ARG A 80 -8.22 5.12 0.11
N LYS A 81 -9.28 4.86 0.89
CA LYS A 81 -10.01 5.92 1.60
C LYS A 81 -9.16 6.73 2.57
N LYS A 82 -8.04 6.17 3.04
CA LYS A 82 -7.16 6.80 4.01
C LYS A 82 -5.97 7.53 3.36
N ILE A 83 -5.36 6.92 2.34
CA ILE A 83 -4.11 7.45 1.77
C ILE A 83 -4.32 8.24 0.47
N GLU A 84 -5.41 8.00 -0.25
CA GLU A 84 -5.67 8.68 -1.52
C GLU A 84 -6.39 10.01 -1.28
N ALA A 85 -6.16 10.98 -2.17
CA ALA A 85 -6.98 12.19 -2.23
C ALA A 85 -8.41 11.87 -2.71
N ASP A 86 -8.52 11.03 -3.75
CA ASP A 86 -9.79 10.46 -4.22
C ASP A 86 -9.66 8.93 -4.35
N SER A 87 -10.35 8.20 -3.48
CA SER A 87 -10.35 6.74 -3.49
C SER A 87 -10.95 6.10 -4.76
N ARG A 88 -11.76 6.84 -5.54
CA ARG A 88 -12.33 6.38 -6.81
C ARG A 88 -11.37 6.56 -7.97
N ASN A 89 -10.47 7.54 -7.87
CA ASN A 89 -9.39 7.76 -8.81
C ASN A 89 -8.03 7.69 -8.09
N PRO A 90 -7.65 6.49 -7.59
CA PRO A 90 -6.51 6.34 -6.71
C PRO A 90 -5.21 6.67 -7.44
N MET A 91 -4.34 7.47 -6.84
CA MET A 91 -3.02 7.82 -7.36
C MET A 91 -2.01 6.71 -7.09
N TYR A 92 -1.96 6.21 -5.86
CA TYR A 92 -0.94 5.26 -5.41
C TYR A 92 -1.29 3.82 -5.74
N ILE A 93 -2.47 3.35 -5.35
CA ILE A 93 -2.82 1.93 -5.51
C ILE A 93 -3.71 1.80 -6.74
N LYS A 94 -3.15 1.33 -7.86
CA LYS A 94 -3.90 1.13 -9.12
C LYS A 94 -4.43 -0.29 -9.22
N THR A 95 -5.62 -0.44 -9.78
CA THR A 95 -6.20 -1.75 -10.13
C THR A 95 -5.85 -2.09 -11.58
N LEU A 96 -5.29 -3.28 -11.81
CA LEU A 96 -5.26 -3.90 -13.13
C LEU A 96 -6.39 -4.93 -13.20
N LEU A 97 -7.41 -4.61 -13.99
CA LEU A 97 -8.63 -5.42 -14.09
C LEU A 97 -8.29 -6.86 -14.49
N GLY A 98 -8.84 -7.81 -13.74
CA GLY A 98 -8.61 -9.25 -13.97
C GLY A 98 -7.23 -9.76 -13.53
N VAL A 99 -6.35 -8.90 -13.00
CA VAL A 99 -4.99 -9.29 -12.60
C VAL A 99 -4.73 -9.03 -11.12
N GLY A 100 -4.91 -7.79 -10.65
CA GLY A 100 -4.61 -7.44 -9.27
C GLY A 100 -4.31 -5.97 -9.06
N TYR A 101 -3.30 -5.66 -8.24
CA TYR A 101 -2.97 -4.31 -7.81
C TYR A 101 -1.49 -4.00 -7.97
N LYS A 102 -1.18 -2.73 -8.22
CA LYS A 102 0.19 -2.22 -8.17
C LYS A 102 0.24 -0.93 -7.37
N PHE A 103 1.39 -0.69 -6.74
CA PHE A 103 1.73 0.66 -6.30
C PHE A 103 2.32 1.43 -7.47
N ASP A 104 1.79 2.62 -7.74
CA ASP A 104 2.25 3.51 -8.80
C ASP A 104 2.82 4.80 -8.21
N MET A 105 3.84 5.33 -8.89
CA MET A 105 4.54 6.56 -8.52
C MET A 105 4.15 7.73 -9.43
N GLN A 106 3.43 7.48 -10.52
CA GLN A 106 3.12 8.53 -11.49
C GLN A 106 1.89 9.34 -11.08
N SER A 107 2.16 10.60 -10.71
CA SER A 107 1.29 11.69 -11.13
C SER A 107 1.20 11.62 -12.65
N SER A 108 0.03 11.34 -13.20
CA SER A 108 -0.21 11.39 -14.63
C SER A 108 0.01 12.82 -15.12
N GLY A 109 1.24 13.08 -15.58
CA GLY A 109 1.64 14.24 -16.37
C GLY A 109 2.22 13.72 -17.68
N GLY A 110 1.36 13.62 -18.68
CA GLY A 110 1.65 13.31 -20.08
C GLY A 110 0.49 13.80 -20.94
#